data_AF-A0A9Q0L0N6-F1
#
_entry.id   AF-A0A9Q0L0N6-F1
#
_cell.length_a   1.000
_cell.length_b   1.000
_cell.length_c   1.000
_cell.angle_alpha   90.00
_cell.angle_beta   90.00
_cell.angle_gamma   90.00
#
_symmetry.space_group_name_H-M   'P 1'
#
loop_
_entity.id
_entity.type
_entity.pdbx_description
1 polymer ?
#
loop_
_entity_poly.entity_id
_entity_poly.type
_entity_poly.pdbx_seq_one_letter_code
_entity_poly.pdbx_strand_id
1 'polypeptide(L)'
;MLCSSMLTRGARILPNRKPCRSISTIASAFSFRIQKSFETKTQQSYSSVGFGLEQREFTRVLNPGFFRFSCSREGSITARVRMASNGDVDKHGVSHFALSPSSALKIQKGDITQWFVDGASDAIVNAANNLMLGGGGVDGAIHNAAGPELRAACYEVPEVRRGVRCPTGEARITPAFRLPVSHVIHTVGPIYDVDDHPELSLRNAYRNSLRLAKENNIQFIAFPAISCGVFRYPYEEAATIALSVVKEFATDFKEVHFVLFSDDIHKVWLDKANELL
;
A
#
# COMPACT_ATOMS: atom_id res chain seq x y z
N MET A 1 55.37 42.65 -3.01
CA MET A 1 56.24 41.45 -2.84
C MET A 1 55.79 40.42 -3.87
N LEU A 2 56.75 39.77 -4.56
CA LEU A 2 56.75 38.39 -5.12
C LEU A 2 55.46 37.84 -5.80
N CYS A 3 55.50 37.12 -6.93
CA CYS A 3 56.59 36.41 -7.59
C CYS A 3 56.25 36.11 -9.07
N SER A 4 57.24 35.90 -9.95
CA SER A 4 57.05 35.13 -11.19
C SER A 4 58.38 34.63 -11.81
N SER A 5 58.24 33.71 -12.78
CA SER A 5 59.21 33.15 -13.76
C SER A 5 60.33 32.17 -13.33
N MET A 6 60.04 30.88 -13.53
CA MET A 6 60.72 29.90 -14.43
C MET A 6 62.26 29.76 -14.48
N LEU A 7 62.74 28.50 -14.53
CA LEU A 7 63.46 27.92 -15.70
C LEU A 7 63.67 26.38 -15.65
N THR A 8 64.18 25.80 -16.75
CA THR A 8 63.96 24.42 -17.28
C THR A 8 65.08 23.38 -17.08
N ARG A 9 64.73 22.07 -17.16
CA ARG A 9 65.42 20.87 -17.78
C ARG A 9 64.85 19.53 -17.20
N GLY A 10 64.88 18.34 -17.83
CA GLY A 10 65.09 17.97 -19.25
C GLY A 10 65.73 16.58 -19.51
N ALA A 11 64.98 15.46 -19.64
CA ALA A 11 65.48 14.11 -19.98
C ALA A 11 64.43 13.14 -20.64
N ARG A 12 64.83 11.93 -21.10
CA ARG A 12 64.15 11.10 -22.15
C ARG A 12 63.74 9.64 -21.76
N ILE A 13 62.67 9.15 -22.42
CA ILE A 13 62.39 7.77 -22.95
C ILE A 13 61.94 6.59 -22.01
N LEU A 14 60.63 6.23 -22.13
CA LEU A 14 59.94 4.90 -22.28
C LEU A 14 60.16 3.72 -21.28
N PRO A 15 59.23 2.71 -21.21
CA PRO A 15 57.75 2.75 -21.30
C PRO A 15 57.00 1.81 -20.30
N ASN A 16 55.66 1.79 -20.43
CA ASN A 16 54.76 0.63 -20.25
C ASN A 16 54.18 0.28 -18.86
N ARG A 17 52.96 0.79 -18.58
CA ARG A 17 51.85 0.07 -17.90
C ARG A 17 50.51 0.68 -18.34
N LYS A 18 49.56 -0.15 -18.80
CA LYS A 18 48.19 0.31 -19.14
C LYS A 18 47.41 0.62 -17.85
N PRO A 19 46.61 1.69 -17.78
CA PRO A 19 45.72 1.91 -16.64
C PRO A 19 44.55 0.90 -16.67
N CYS A 20 44.17 0.40 -15.50
CA CYS A 20 42.96 -0.40 -15.33
C CYS A 20 41.71 0.42 -15.69
N ARG A 21 40.73 -0.22 -16.34
CA ARG A 21 39.39 0.36 -16.49
C ARG A 21 38.73 0.51 -15.12
N SER A 22 37.97 1.58 -14.93
CA SER A 22 37.34 1.91 -13.66
C SER A 22 36.28 0.87 -13.25
N ILE A 23 36.22 0.59 -11.94
CA ILE A 23 35.31 -0.37 -11.30
C ILE A 23 33.83 -0.11 -11.64
N SER A 24 33.47 1.15 -11.95
CA SER A 24 32.12 1.57 -12.38
C SER A 24 31.57 0.81 -13.59
N THR A 25 32.40 0.44 -14.58
CA THR A 25 31.92 -0.26 -15.79
C THR A 25 31.55 -1.72 -15.52
N ILE A 26 32.13 -2.33 -14.48
CA ILE A 26 31.89 -3.74 -14.14
C ILE A 26 30.55 -3.89 -13.41
N ALA A 27 30.21 -2.96 -12.50
CA ALA A 27 28.96 -2.98 -11.74
C ALA A 27 27.71 -2.97 -12.64
N SER A 28 27.68 -2.07 -13.64
CA SER A 28 26.53 -1.96 -14.57
C SER A 28 26.35 -3.21 -15.43
N ALA A 29 27.45 -3.84 -15.87
CA ALA A 29 27.41 -5.08 -16.64
C ALA A 29 26.95 -6.29 -15.79
N PHE A 30 27.21 -6.27 -14.48
CA PHE A 30 26.80 -7.33 -13.56
C PHE A 30 25.31 -7.24 -13.21
N SER A 31 24.82 -6.04 -12.91
CA SER A 31 23.39 -5.79 -12.61
C SER A 31 22.47 -6.21 -13.76
N PHE A 32 22.84 -5.85 -15.00
CA PHE A 32 22.07 -6.20 -16.20
C PHE A 32 22.02 -7.73 -16.46
N ARG A 33 23.03 -8.47 -15.99
CA ARG A 33 23.13 -9.92 -16.19
C ARG A 33 22.34 -10.74 -15.17
N ILE A 34 22.18 -10.23 -13.94
CA ILE A 34 21.29 -10.83 -12.94
C ILE A 34 19.82 -10.66 -13.36
N GLN A 35 19.44 -9.46 -13.81
CA GLN A 35 18.05 -9.16 -14.16
C GLN A 35 17.54 -10.03 -15.32
N LYS A 36 18.33 -10.19 -16.39
CA LYS A 36 18.01 -11.11 -17.51
C LYS A 36 17.96 -12.60 -17.13
N SER A 37 18.63 -12.98 -16.03
CA SER A 37 18.62 -14.37 -15.56
C SER A 37 17.40 -14.69 -14.70
N PHE A 38 16.71 -13.68 -14.15
CA PHE A 38 15.44 -13.84 -13.44
C PHE A 38 14.24 -13.90 -14.40
N GLU A 39 14.23 -13.08 -15.46
CA GLU A 39 13.15 -13.05 -16.47
C GLU A 39 12.99 -14.35 -17.28
N THR A 40 13.99 -15.24 -17.26
CA THR A 40 14.03 -16.45 -18.10
C THR A 40 13.88 -17.77 -17.33
N LYS A 41 13.61 -17.74 -16.01
CA LYS A 41 13.52 -18.96 -15.18
C LYS A 41 12.36 -18.96 -14.16
N THR A 42 11.17 -18.58 -14.58
CA THR A 42 9.95 -19.21 -14.05
C THR A 42 9.86 -20.63 -14.61
N GLN A 43 9.65 -21.63 -13.74
CA GLN A 43 9.61 -23.08 -14.03
C GLN A 43 10.96 -23.73 -14.41
N GLN A 44 11.73 -24.20 -13.42
CA GLN A 44 12.06 -25.63 -13.26
C GLN A 44 12.93 -25.92 -12.02
N SER A 45 12.95 -27.20 -11.65
CA SER A 45 13.59 -27.78 -10.46
C SER A 45 15.11 -27.58 -10.35
N TYR A 46 15.59 -27.60 -9.10
CA TYR A 46 16.98 -27.53 -8.66
C TYR A 46 18.02 -28.18 -9.58
N SER A 47 19.06 -27.40 -9.92
CA SER A 47 20.43 -27.91 -10.02
C SER A 47 21.41 -26.87 -9.46
N SER A 48 22.43 -27.35 -8.73
CA SER A 48 23.37 -26.53 -7.98
C SER A 48 24.38 -25.82 -8.89
N VAL A 49 24.35 -24.49 -8.92
CA VAL A 49 25.36 -23.69 -9.62
C VAL A 49 26.39 -23.19 -8.61
N GLY A 50 27.54 -23.87 -8.55
CA GLY A 50 28.66 -23.47 -7.70
C GLY A 50 29.52 -22.39 -8.34
N PHE A 51 29.64 -21.23 -7.70
CA PHE A 51 30.66 -20.23 -8.01
C PHE A 51 31.48 -19.94 -6.75
N GLY A 52 32.79 -20.24 -6.81
CA GLY A 52 33.74 -19.86 -5.76
C GLY A 52 34.13 -18.39 -5.92
N LEU A 53 33.71 -17.55 -4.99
CA LEU A 53 34.15 -16.15 -4.85
C LEU A 53 34.38 -15.84 -3.35
N GLU A 54 35.35 -14.98 -3.06
CA GLU A 54 35.83 -14.75 -1.69
C GLU A 54 34.78 -14.13 -0.75
N GLN A 55 34.84 -14.54 0.52
CA GLN A 55 33.83 -14.29 1.56
C GLN A 55 33.56 -12.82 1.94
N ARG A 56 34.25 -11.83 1.36
CA ARG A 56 34.30 -10.46 1.89
C ARG A 56 33.52 -9.38 1.12
N GLU A 57 33.06 -9.64 -0.10
CA GLU A 57 32.29 -8.62 -0.87
C GLU A 57 30.76 -8.79 -0.82
N PHE A 58 30.25 -9.95 -0.39
CA PHE A 58 28.81 -10.26 -0.51
C PHE A 58 27.90 -9.50 0.49
N THR A 59 28.46 -8.94 1.56
CA THR A 59 27.70 -8.33 2.68
C THR A 59 27.40 -6.82 2.53
N ARG A 60 27.79 -6.17 1.43
CA ARG A 60 27.57 -4.72 1.23
C ARG A 60 26.38 -4.32 0.34
N VAL A 61 25.70 -5.28 -0.29
CA VAL A 61 24.64 -5.00 -1.29
C VAL A 61 23.24 -5.43 -0.83
N LEU A 62 23.12 -6.15 0.29
CA LEU A 62 21.85 -6.74 0.73
C LEU A 62 21.48 -6.31 2.15
N ASN A 63 20.20 -5.96 2.34
CA ASN A 63 19.63 -5.57 3.63
C ASN A 63 19.70 -6.77 4.62
N PRO A 64 20.36 -6.66 5.79
CA PRO A 64 20.66 -7.80 6.66
C PRO A 64 19.45 -8.57 7.21
N GLY A 65 18.23 -8.05 7.10
CA GLY A 65 17.00 -8.77 7.48
C GLY A 65 16.53 -9.86 6.49
N PHE A 66 16.92 -9.78 5.21
CA PHE A 66 16.28 -10.58 4.13
C PHE A 66 16.88 -11.98 3.92
N PHE A 67 18.13 -12.21 4.32
CA PHE A 67 18.87 -13.43 3.98
C PHE A 67 19.41 -14.13 5.21
N ARG A 68 18.96 -15.36 5.46
CA ARG A 68 19.59 -16.24 6.45
C ARG A 68 20.52 -17.21 5.73
N PHE A 69 21.81 -16.97 5.85
CA PHE A 69 22.85 -17.84 5.30
C PHE A 69 23.11 -19.01 6.25
N SER A 70 23.07 -20.23 5.74
CA SER A 70 23.56 -21.42 6.42
C SER A 70 24.67 -22.06 5.61
N CYS A 71 25.82 -22.29 6.26
CA CYS A 71 26.95 -23.02 5.67
C CYS A 71 26.86 -24.48 6.11
N SER A 72 26.85 -25.41 5.15
CA SER A 72 26.97 -26.85 5.46
C SER A 72 28.44 -27.22 5.72
N ARG A 73 28.68 -28.39 6.33
CA ARG A 73 30.04 -28.92 6.57
C ARG A 73 30.85 -29.17 5.29
N GLU A 74 30.23 -29.09 4.12
CA GLU A 74 30.82 -29.30 2.79
C GLU A 74 31.10 -27.99 2.04
N GLY A 75 30.99 -26.83 2.71
CA GLY A 75 31.35 -25.53 2.13
C GLY A 75 30.30 -24.92 1.20
N SER A 76 29.11 -25.51 1.09
CA SER A 76 27.99 -24.93 0.35
C SER A 76 27.27 -23.88 1.18
N ILE A 77 27.27 -22.64 0.71
CA ILE A 77 26.46 -21.55 1.27
C ILE A 77 25.09 -21.61 0.59
N THR A 78 24.07 -22.03 1.34
CA THR A 78 22.68 -21.90 0.92
C THR A 78 22.10 -20.60 1.47
N ALA A 79 21.80 -19.67 0.57
CA ALA A 79 21.02 -18.48 0.88
C ALA A 79 19.53 -18.85 0.81
N ARG A 80 18.87 -19.00 1.96
CA ARG A 80 17.40 -18.97 1.98
C ARG A 80 16.96 -17.51 2.00
N VAL A 81 16.37 -17.07 0.89
CA VAL A 81 15.49 -15.90 0.90
C VAL A 81 14.38 -16.23 1.89
N ARG A 82 14.25 -15.44 2.96
CA ARG A 82 12.95 -15.36 3.61
C ARG A 82 12.08 -14.53 2.66
N MET A 83 10.97 -15.08 2.20
CA MET A 83 9.84 -14.23 1.83
C MET A 83 9.58 -13.36 3.06
N ALA A 84 9.74 -12.04 2.94
CA ALA A 84 9.22 -11.15 3.96
C ALA A 84 7.70 -11.33 3.94
N SER A 85 7.13 -11.75 5.06
CA SER A 85 5.71 -11.52 5.31
C SER A 85 5.54 -10.01 5.39
N ASN A 86 5.02 -9.38 4.35
CA ASN A 86 5.05 -7.91 4.20
C ASN A 86 4.08 -7.17 5.16
N GLY A 87 3.40 -7.89 6.05
CA GLY A 87 2.75 -7.34 7.23
C GLY A 87 3.57 -7.56 8.51
N ASP A 88 4.32 -6.54 8.95
CA ASP A 88 4.80 -6.50 10.34
C ASP A 88 3.57 -6.27 11.24
N VAL A 89 3.34 -7.16 12.21
CA VAL A 89 2.22 -7.03 13.16
C VAL A 89 2.71 -6.31 14.40
N ASP A 90 2.07 -5.19 14.74
CA ASP A 90 2.43 -4.43 15.94
C ASP A 90 1.85 -5.02 17.24
N LYS A 91 2.25 -4.43 18.36
CA LYS A 91 1.84 -4.83 19.71
C LYS A 91 0.32 -4.73 19.99
N HIS A 92 -0.46 -4.14 19.10
CA HIS A 92 -1.92 -4.03 19.19
C HIS A 92 -2.65 -4.94 18.18
N GLY A 93 -1.92 -5.73 17.38
CA GLY A 93 -2.50 -6.63 16.38
C GLY A 93 -2.82 -5.96 15.04
N VAL A 94 -2.27 -4.76 14.78
CA VAL A 94 -2.37 -4.09 13.48
C VAL A 94 -1.28 -4.61 12.56
N SER A 95 -1.61 -5.02 11.33
CA SER A 95 -0.64 -5.38 10.30
C SER A 95 -0.26 -4.18 9.44
N HIS A 96 1.03 -3.93 9.26
CA HIS A 96 1.58 -2.76 8.56
C HIS A 96 2.28 -3.18 7.26
N PHE A 97 1.87 -2.58 6.14
CA PHE A 97 2.44 -2.78 4.81
C PHE A 97 2.93 -1.43 4.25
N ALA A 98 4.16 -1.34 3.77
CA ALA A 98 4.67 -0.09 3.19
C ALA A 98 4.10 0.15 1.79
N LEU A 99 3.46 1.30 1.56
CA LEU A 99 3.01 1.73 0.23
C LEU A 99 4.09 2.59 -0.48
N SER A 100 4.76 3.45 0.28
CA SER A 100 5.91 4.25 -0.15
C SER A 100 6.75 4.66 1.07
N PRO A 101 7.90 5.34 0.91
CA PRO A 101 8.73 5.76 2.04
C PRO A 101 8.05 6.69 3.07
N SER A 102 6.89 7.27 2.72
CA SER A 102 6.11 8.17 3.56
C SER A 102 4.64 7.77 3.69
N SER A 103 4.27 6.56 3.28
CA SER A 103 2.89 6.07 3.27
C SER A 103 2.81 4.59 3.63
N ALA A 104 1.87 4.23 4.52
CA ALA A 104 1.61 2.86 4.92
C ALA A 104 0.14 2.48 4.70
N LEU A 105 -0.09 1.21 4.31
CA LEU A 105 -1.37 0.55 4.51
C LEU A 105 -1.34 -0.15 5.87
N LYS A 106 -2.41 0.01 6.64
CA LYS A 106 -2.64 -0.73 7.89
C LYS A 106 -3.92 -1.55 7.79
N ILE A 107 -3.90 -2.76 8.30
CA ILE A 107 -5.07 -3.65 8.35
C ILE A 107 -5.25 -4.09 9.79
N GLN A 108 -6.45 -3.90 10.34
CA GLN A 108 -6.76 -4.23 11.73
C GLN A 108 -8.20 -4.70 11.88
N LYS A 109 -8.43 -5.54 12.90
CA LYS A 109 -9.77 -5.86 13.35
C LYS A 109 -10.31 -4.75 14.26
N GLY A 110 -11.56 -4.34 14.09
CA GLY A 110 -12.18 -3.38 15.01
C GLY A 110 -13.51 -2.77 14.56
N ASP A 111 -13.98 -1.82 15.36
CA ASP A 111 -15.11 -0.94 15.04
C ASP A 111 -14.57 0.38 14.45
N ILE A 112 -14.96 0.67 13.21
CA ILE A 112 -14.53 1.88 12.50
C ILE A 112 -15.05 3.17 13.15
N THR A 113 -16.13 3.13 13.94
CA THR A 113 -16.64 4.30 14.65
C THR A 113 -15.72 4.78 15.77
N GLN A 114 -14.80 3.92 16.22
CA GLN A 114 -13.82 4.20 17.28
C GLN A 114 -12.40 4.45 16.72
N TRP A 115 -12.23 4.39 15.39
CA TRP A 115 -10.93 4.59 14.76
C TRP A 115 -10.57 6.07 14.66
N PHE A 116 -9.32 6.41 14.99
CA PHE A 116 -8.68 7.70 14.76
C PHE A 116 -7.15 7.54 14.82
N VAL A 117 -6.41 8.51 14.30
CA VAL A 117 -4.95 8.67 14.40
C VAL A 117 -4.61 10.02 15.04
N ASP A 118 -5.09 11.14 14.48
CA ASP A 118 -4.92 12.49 15.05
C ASP A 118 -6.23 13.28 15.28
N GLY A 119 -7.35 12.75 14.81
CA GLY A 119 -8.69 13.32 14.88
C GLY A 119 -8.95 14.53 13.98
N ALA A 120 -7.92 15.30 13.62
CA ALA A 120 -8.04 16.57 12.91
C ALA A 120 -7.87 16.44 11.38
N SER A 121 -7.09 15.47 10.92
CA SER A 121 -6.83 15.15 9.51
C SER A 121 -7.25 13.74 9.13
N ASP A 122 -8.10 13.14 9.97
CA ASP A 122 -8.67 11.81 9.84
C ASP A 122 -10.03 11.84 9.12
N ALA A 123 -10.30 10.85 8.26
CA ALA A 123 -11.65 10.54 7.79
C ALA A 123 -11.96 9.04 7.85
N ILE A 124 -13.20 8.69 8.19
CA ILE A 124 -13.72 7.33 8.00
C ILE A 124 -14.62 7.26 6.77
N VAL A 125 -14.60 6.12 6.09
CA VAL A 125 -15.46 5.87 4.93
C VAL A 125 -16.70 5.09 5.37
N ASN A 126 -17.87 5.63 5.06
CA ASN A 126 -19.14 4.96 5.24
C ASN A 126 -19.53 4.25 3.94
N ALA A 127 -19.70 2.92 4.00
CA ALA A 127 -20.31 2.12 2.92
C ALA A 127 -21.84 2.32 2.95
N ALA A 128 -22.27 3.45 2.39
CA ALA A 128 -23.63 3.95 2.42
C ALA A 128 -24.50 3.34 1.30
N ASN A 129 -25.79 3.67 1.34
CA ASN A 129 -26.75 3.43 0.27
C ASN A 129 -27.08 4.74 -0.49
N ASN A 130 -27.73 4.64 -1.66
CA ASN A 130 -28.05 5.78 -2.54
C ASN A 130 -28.76 6.97 -1.87
N LEU A 131 -29.52 6.73 -0.78
CA LEU A 131 -30.20 7.79 -0.04
C LEU A 131 -29.27 8.58 0.88
N MET A 132 -28.17 8.00 1.36
CA MET A 132 -27.28 8.53 2.41
C MET A 132 -27.94 8.81 3.78
N LEU A 133 -29.18 8.38 4.03
CA LEU A 133 -29.93 8.67 5.25
C LEU A 133 -29.78 7.55 6.31
N GLY A 134 -28.61 6.93 6.38
CA GLY A 134 -28.34 5.73 7.18
C GLY A 134 -29.02 4.47 6.68
N GLY A 135 -28.79 3.37 7.41
CA GLY A 135 -29.21 2.03 7.05
C GLY A 135 -28.84 1.00 8.12
N GLY A 136 -28.53 -0.22 7.69
CA GLY A 136 -27.99 -1.29 8.55
C GLY A 136 -26.47 -1.40 8.49
N GLY A 137 -25.90 -2.37 9.20
CA GLY A 137 -24.46 -2.64 9.18
C GLY A 137 -23.60 -1.44 9.58
N VAL A 138 -22.51 -1.21 8.86
CA VAL A 138 -21.57 -0.11 9.14
C VAL A 138 -22.20 1.29 8.97
N ASP A 139 -23.11 1.44 8.01
CA ASP A 139 -23.86 2.70 7.78
C ASP A 139 -24.73 3.06 8.98
N GLY A 140 -25.45 2.07 9.52
CA GLY A 140 -26.20 2.20 10.77
C GLY A 140 -25.31 2.51 11.98
N ALA A 141 -24.17 1.81 12.11
CA ALA A 141 -23.23 2.04 13.20
C ALA A 141 -22.63 3.47 13.18
N ILE A 142 -22.18 3.93 12.01
CA ILE A 142 -21.64 5.28 11.81
C ILE A 142 -22.69 6.35 12.12
N HIS A 143 -23.93 6.21 11.62
CA HIS A 143 -25.01 7.16 11.92
C HIS A 143 -25.41 7.18 13.41
N ASN A 144 -25.38 6.03 14.08
CA ASN A 144 -25.67 5.96 15.52
C ASN A 144 -24.55 6.60 16.36
N ALA A 145 -23.28 6.37 16.00
CA ALA A 145 -22.13 6.91 16.73
C ALA A 145 -21.95 8.43 16.49
N ALA A 146 -22.11 8.91 15.25
CA ALA A 146 -21.99 10.32 14.91
C ALA A 146 -23.11 11.20 15.47
N GLY A 147 -24.30 10.61 15.72
CA GLY A 147 -25.48 11.32 16.19
C GLY A 147 -26.44 11.78 15.08
N PRO A 148 -27.64 12.29 15.45
CA PRO A 148 -28.65 12.76 14.49
C PRO A 148 -28.15 13.87 13.57
N GLU A 149 -27.11 14.62 13.99
CA GLU A 149 -26.49 15.69 13.23
C GLU A 149 -25.91 15.20 11.89
N LEU A 150 -25.37 13.98 11.83
CA LEU A 150 -24.89 13.38 10.58
C LEU A 150 -26.02 13.14 9.58
N ARG A 151 -27.20 12.69 10.06
CA ARG A 151 -28.38 12.52 9.20
C ARG A 151 -28.86 13.87 8.65
N ALA A 152 -28.82 14.93 9.47
CA ALA A 152 -29.15 16.28 9.01
C ALA A 152 -28.18 16.77 7.93
N ALA A 153 -26.86 16.60 8.11
CA ALA A 153 -25.88 16.94 7.08
C ALA A 153 -26.06 16.13 5.78
N CYS A 154 -26.40 14.85 5.87
CA CYS A 154 -26.75 14.05 4.69
C CYS A 154 -28.01 14.56 3.97
N TYR A 155 -29.00 15.13 4.69
CA TYR A 155 -30.20 15.70 4.05
C TYR A 155 -29.87 16.89 3.15
N GLU A 156 -28.93 17.75 3.58
CA GLU A 156 -28.45 18.93 2.84
C GLU A 156 -27.64 18.58 1.58
N VAL A 157 -27.13 17.36 1.46
CA VAL A 157 -26.52 16.88 0.21
C VAL A 157 -27.61 16.82 -0.88
N PRO A 158 -27.46 17.52 -2.01
CA PRO A 158 -28.49 17.60 -3.02
C PRO A 158 -28.73 16.24 -3.71
N GLU A 159 -29.99 15.97 -4.05
CA GLU A 159 -30.33 14.81 -4.87
C GLU A 159 -29.91 15.05 -6.33
N VAL A 160 -29.06 14.17 -6.87
CA VAL A 160 -28.67 14.21 -8.30
C VAL A 160 -29.77 13.66 -9.21
N ARG A 161 -30.65 12.82 -8.65
CA ARG A 161 -31.94 12.41 -9.20
C ARG A 161 -32.85 11.99 -8.05
N ARG A 162 -34.17 12.00 -8.25
CA ARG A 162 -35.17 11.70 -7.22
C ARG A 162 -34.82 10.44 -6.40
N GLY A 163 -34.60 10.62 -5.10
CA GLY A 163 -34.24 9.56 -4.16
C GLY A 163 -32.78 9.09 -4.22
N VAL A 164 -31.87 9.88 -4.80
CA VAL A 164 -30.43 9.55 -4.89
C VAL A 164 -29.57 10.78 -4.64
N ARG A 165 -28.80 10.77 -3.54
CA ARG A 165 -27.81 11.79 -3.19
C ARG A 165 -26.40 11.42 -3.66
N CYS A 166 -26.07 10.13 -3.54
CA CYS A 166 -24.83 9.54 -4.03
C CYS A 166 -25.17 8.32 -4.89
N PRO A 167 -24.93 8.34 -6.21
CA PRO A 167 -25.00 7.15 -7.05
C PRO A 167 -23.97 6.07 -6.66
N THR A 168 -24.23 4.84 -7.10
CA THR A 168 -23.24 3.75 -7.05
C THR A 168 -21.93 4.16 -7.71
N GLY A 169 -20.80 3.88 -7.06
CA GLY A 169 -19.47 4.24 -7.50
C GLY A 169 -19.04 5.69 -7.21
N GLU A 170 -19.94 6.55 -6.74
CA GLU A 170 -19.62 7.92 -6.32
C GLU A 170 -19.37 8.02 -4.80
N ALA A 171 -18.85 9.17 -4.37
CA ALA A 171 -18.66 9.54 -2.97
C ALA A 171 -19.14 10.99 -2.68
N ARG A 172 -19.45 11.25 -1.41
CA ARG A 172 -19.81 12.56 -0.82
C ARG A 172 -19.11 12.68 0.55
N ILE A 173 -18.92 13.91 1.05
CA ILE A 173 -18.24 14.15 2.33
C ILE A 173 -19.10 15.02 3.25
N THR A 174 -19.07 14.73 4.55
CA THR A 174 -19.73 15.48 5.61
C THR A 174 -18.80 15.60 6.83
N PRO A 175 -19.05 16.54 7.78
CA PRO A 175 -18.41 16.52 9.09
C PRO A 175 -18.75 15.24 9.87
N ALA A 176 -17.88 14.78 10.76
CA ALA A 176 -18.10 13.52 11.50
C ALA A 176 -18.85 13.66 12.84
N PHE A 177 -19.13 14.89 13.28
CA PHE A 177 -19.89 15.22 14.49
C PHE A 177 -19.33 14.62 15.79
N ARG A 178 -19.92 13.54 16.32
CA ARG A 178 -19.52 12.92 17.60
C ARG A 178 -18.45 11.83 17.45
N LEU A 179 -18.09 11.47 16.21
CA LEU A 179 -17.01 10.53 15.92
C LEU A 179 -15.64 11.17 16.25
N PRO A 180 -14.60 10.36 16.56
CA PRO A 180 -13.27 10.85 16.92
C PRO A 180 -12.42 11.33 15.72
N VAL A 181 -13.05 11.64 14.58
CA VAL A 181 -12.39 12.04 13.32
C VAL A 181 -12.99 13.33 12.77
N SER A 182 -12.37 13.93 11.75
CA SER A 182 -12.82 15.20 11.19
C SER A 182 -14.02 15.04 10.24
N HIS A 183 -14.01 14.01 9.39
CA HIS A 183 -14.97 13.83 8.29
C HIS A 183 -15.47 12.39 8.15
N VAL A 184 -16.69 12.26 7.61
CA VAL A 184 -17.22 11.00 7.07
C VAL A 184 -17.33 11.12 5.55
N ILE A 185 -16.72 10.17 4.83
CA ILE A 185 -16.84 10.05 3.39
C ILE A 185 -17.86 8.95 3.10
N HIS A 186 -19.05 9.34 2.65
CA HIS A 186 -20.11 8.43 2.26
C HIS A 186 -19.89 7.99 0.82
N THR A 187 -19.77 6.69 0.59
CA THR A 187 -19.58 6.10 -0.75
C THR A 187 -20.54 4.94 -0.93
N VAL A 188 -21.07 4.78 -2.14
CA VAL A 188 -22.04 3.71 -2.44
C VAL A 188 -21.36 2.65 -3.30
N GLY A 189 -21.07 1.50 -2.70
CA GLY A 189 -20.61 0.33 -3.45
C GLY A 189 -21.77 -0.37 -4.17
N PRO A 190 -21.47 -1.20 -5.18
CA PRO A 190 -22.49 -1.98 -5.91
C PRO A 190 -23.10 -3.08 -5.06
N ILE A 191 -24.31 -3.50 -5.42
CA ILE A 191 -24.91 -4.77 -5.01
C ILE A 191 -24.43 -5.81 -6.02
N TYR A 192 -23.68 -6.83 -5.56
CA TYR A 192 -22.90 -7.70 -6.46
C TYR A 192 -23.73 -8.37 -7.55
N ASP A 193 -24.86 -8.99 -7.18
CA ASP A 193 -25.73 -9.73 -8.11
C ASP A 193 -26.70 -8.84 -8.93
N VAL A 194 -26.58 -7.51 -8.85
CA VAL A 194 -27.59 -6.55 -9.38
C VAL A 194 -26.97 -5.40 -10.18
N ASP A 195 -25.72 -5.01 -9.88
CA ASP A 195 -25.00 -4.00 -10.66
C ASP A 195 -24.53 -4.61 -11.99
N ASP A 196 -24.66 -3.88 -13.11
CA ASP A 196 -24.23 -4.38 -14.42
C ASP A 196 -22.70 -4.55 -14.51
N HIS A 197 -21.94 -3.77 -13.74
CA HIS A 197 -20.48 -3.68 -13.80
C HIS A 197 -19.85 -3.60 -12.39
N PRO A 198 -20.05 -4.63 -11.53
CA PRO A 198 -19.75 -4.54 -10.10
C PRO A 198 -18.26 -4.27 -9.82
N GLU A 199 -17.33 -4.79 -10.61
CA GLU A 199 -15.91 -4.45 -10.45
C GLU A 199 -15.66 -2.96 -10.65
N LEU A 200 -16.18 -2.38 -11.74
CA LEU A 200 -15.99 -0.97 -12.07
C LEU A 200 -16.65 -0.07 -11.02
N SER A 201 -17.87 -0.41 -10.60
CA SER A 201 -18.62 0.29 -9.56
C SER A 201 -17.89 0.26 -8.21
N LEU A 202 -17.36 -0.89 -7.78
CA LEU A 202 -16.60 -0.99 -6.53
C LEU A 202 -15.25 -0.26 -6.62
N ARG A 203 -14.53 -0.40 -7.74
CA ARG A 203 -13.28 0.33 -8.02
C ARG A 203 -13.49 1.83 -7.94
N ASN A 204 -14.57 2.34 -8.54
CA ASN A 204 -14.96 3.74 -8.48
C ASN A 204 -15.31 4.19 -7.06
N ALA A 205 -16.03 3.37 -6.28
CA ALA A 205 -16.37 3.70 -4.89
C ALA A 205 -15.13 3.95 -4.01
N TYR A 206 -14.10 3.10 -4.10
CA TYR A 206 -12.81 3.33 -3.44
C TYR A 206 -12.08 4.56 -4.00
N ARG A 207 -11.96 4.64 -5.33
CA ARG A 207 -11.19 5.68 -6.03
C ARG A 207 -11.73 7.10 -5.79
N ASN A 208 -13.06 7.26 -5.83
CA ASN A 208 -13.72 8.53 -5.54
C ASN A 208 -13.65 8.90 -4.05
N SER A 209 -13.64 7.92 -3.13
CA SER A 209 -13.42 8.18 -1.71
C SER A 209 -12.02 8.73 -1.45
N LEU A 210 -10.98 8.09 -2.00
CA LEU A 210 -9.60 8.55 -1.89
C LEU A 210 -9.40 9.91 -2.57
N ARG A 211 -9.96 10.12 -3.78
CA ARG A 211 -9.92 11.43 -4.44
C ARG A 211 -10.52 12.53 -3.57
N LEU A 212 -11.72 12.30 -3.01
CA LEU A 212 -12.41 13.28 -2.18
C LEU A 212 -11.68 13.56 -0.86
N ALA A 213 -11.06 12.54 -0.26
CA ALA A 213 -10.22 12.69 0.92
C ALA A 213 -9.01 13.60 0.65
N LYS A 214 -8.30 13.35 -0.45
CA LYS A 214 -7.16 14.16 -0.92
C LYS A 214 -7.56 15.61 -1.19
N GLU A 215 -8.69 15.83 -1.86
CA GLU A 215 -9.26 17.16 -2.14
C GLU A 215 -9.62 17.94 -0.85
N ASN A 216 -9.86 17.24 0.27
CA ASN A 216 -10.16 17.83 1.58
C ASN A 216 -8.97 17.77 2.56
N ASN A 217 -7.74 17.56 2.06
CA ASN A 217 -6.48 17.53 2.83
C ASN A 217 -6.38 16.44 3.92
N ILE A 218 -7.23 15.41 3.88
CA ILE A 218 -7.17 14.25 4.78
C ILE A 218 -5.81 13.56 4.65
N GLN A 219 -5.17 13.26 5.77
CA GLN A 219 -3.85 12.61 5.84
C GLN A 219 -3.97 11.13 6.21
N PHE A 220 -5.01 10.76 6.95
CA PHE A 220 -5.28 9.41 7.43
C PHE A 220 -6.72 9.03 7.07
N ILE A 221 -6.91 7.88 6.44
CA ILE A 221 -8.25 7.44 6.01
C ILE A 221 -8.49 5.97 6.33
N ALA A 222 -9.65 5.66 6.91
CA ALA A 222 -10.07 4.30 7.22
C ALA A 222 -11.27 3.84 6.38
N PHE A 223 -11.17 2.61 5.87
CA PHE A 223 -12.18 1.92 5.09
C PHE A 223 -12.72 0.69 5.84
N PRO A 224 -14.04 0.44 5.78
CA PRO A 224 -14.59 -0.90 5.95
C PRO A 224 -14.45 -1.69 4.64
N ALA A 225 -14.77 -2.97 4.66
CA ALA A 225 -14.93 -3.75 3.43
C ALA A 225 -16.22 -3.32 2.68
N ILE A 226 -16.09 -2.36 1.77
CA ILE A 226 -17.22 -1.82 0.98
C ILE A 226 -17.91 -2.97 0.22
N SER A 227 -19.24 -2.98 0.25
CA SER A 227 -20.14 -3.98 -0.35
C SER A 227 -20.05 -5.43 0.16
N CYS A 228 -19.08 -5.80 0.99
CA CYS A 228 -18.95 -7.17 1.53
C CYS A 228 -20.00 -7.55 2.59
N GLY A 229 -20.82 -6.60 3.06
CA GLY A 229 -21.93 -6.85 3.98
C GLY A 229 -23.22 -7.24 3.25
N VAL A 230 -24.29 -6.46 3.45
CA VAL A 230 -25.63 -6.68 2.87
C VAL A 230 -25.61 -6.80 1.33
N PHE A 231 -24.64 -6.16 0.68
CA PHE A 231 -24.48 -6.13 -0.78
C PHE A 231 -23.69 -7.33 -1.35
N ARG A 232 -23.22 -8.25 -0.48
CA ARG A 232 -22.65 -9.58 -0.78
C ARG A 232 -21.50 -9.64 -1.79
N TYR A 233 -20.68 -8.59 -1.91
CA TYR A 233 -19.49 -8.65 -2.76
C TYR A 233 -18.49 -9.71 -2.23
N PRO A 234 -18.06 -10.71 -3.04
CA PRO A 234 -17.11 -11.73 -2.62
C PRO A 234 -15.82 -11.13 -2.06
N TYR A 235 -15.38 -11.65 -0.90
CA TYR A 235 -14.31 -11.00 -0.13
C TYR A 235 -12.98 -10.96 -0.87
N GLU A 236 -12.59 -12.01 -1.60
CA GLU A 236 -11.33 -12.04 -2.34
C GLU A 236 -11.29 -11.05 -3.50
N GLU A 237 -12.38 -10.97 -4.28
CA GLU A 237 -12.52 -10.00 -5.37
C GLU A 237 -12.52 -8.56 -4.82
N ALA A 238 -13.32 -8.31 -3.78
CA ALA A 238 -13.41 -6.99 -3.15
C ALA A 238 -12.08 -6.54 -2.54
N ALA A 239 -11.35 -7.43 -1.85
CA ALA A 239 -10.03 -7.15 -1.31
C ALA A 239 -9.03 -6.85 -2.43
N THR A 240 -9.05 -7.63 -3.51
CA THR A 240 -8.18 -7.42 -4.68
C THR A 240 -8.40 -6.05 -5.30
N ILE A 241 -9.66 -5.64 -5.50
CA ILE A 241 -10.02 -4.32 -6.03
C ILE A 241 -9.60 -3.21 -5.06
N ALA A 242 -9.96 -3.34 -3.78
CA ALA A 242 -9.71 -2.34 -2.75
C ALA A 242 -8.21 -2.05 -2.59
N LEU A 243 -7.40 -3.09 -2.42
CA LEU A 243 -5.94 -2.99 -2.25
C LEU A 243 -5.27 -2.47 -3.52
N SER A 244 -5.71 -2.90 -4.71
CA SER A 244 -5.19 -2.39 -5.98
C SER A 244 -5.43 -0.88 -6.13
N VAL A 245 -6.62 -0.39 -5.77
CA VAL A 245 -6.93 1.04 -5.81
C VAL A 245 -6.13 1.81 -4.76
N VAL A 246 -5.95 1.29 -3.54
CA VAL A 246 -5.11 1.95 -2.53
C VAL A 246 -3.66 2.12 -3.00
N LYS A 247 -3.11 1.15 -3.75
CA LYS A 247 -1.78 1.28 -4.39
C LYS A 247 -1.69 2.42 -5.41
N GLU A 248 -2.79 2.77 -6.11
CA GLU A 248 -2.81 3.94 -7.02
C GLU A 248 -2.57 5.27 -6.26
N PHE A 249 -2.87 5.32 -4.95
CA PHE A 249 -2.77 6.50 -4.09
C PHE A 249 -1.60 6.41 -3.07
N ALA A 250 -0.61 5.55 -3.33
CA ALA A 250 0.50 5.22 -2.42
C ALA A 250 1.41 6.39 -1.95
N THR A 251 1.18 7.62 -2.43
CA THR A 251 1.92 8.83 -2.01
C THR A 251 1.02 9.96 -1.52
N ASP A 252 -0.30 9.77 -1.53
CA ASP A 252 -1.28 10.84 -1.25
C ASP A 252 -1.71 10.93 0.21
N PHE A 253 -1.48 9.86 0.99
CA PHE A 253 -1.86 9.73 2.40
C PHE A 253 -0.66 9.30 3.23
N LYS A 254 -0.62 9.69 4.51
CA LYS A 254 0.34 9.13 5.47
C LYS A 254 -0.01 7.69 5.80
N GLU A 255 -1.30 7.43 6.04
CA GLU A 255 -1.79 6.07 6.30
C GLU A 255 -3.17 5.84 5.70
N VAL A 256 -3.34 4.68 5.05
CA VAL A 256 -4.64 4.15 4.65
C VAL A 256 -4.92 2.92 5.51
N HIS A 257 -6.10 2.84 6.10
CA HIS A 257 -6.48 1.78 7.04
C HIS A 257 -7.64 0.95 6.48
N PHE A 258 -7.60 -0.36 6.69
CA PHE A 258 -8.80 -1.21 6.67
C PHE A 258 -9.15 -1.63 8.09
N VAL A 259 -10.32 -1.19 8.56
CA VAL A 259 -10.86 -1.52 9.89
C VAL A 259 -12.01 -2.50 9.69
N LEU A 260 -11.75 -3.77 9.99
CA LEU A 260 -12.57 -4.90 9.56
C LEU A 260 -13.21 -5.58 10.77
N PHE A 261 -14.54 -5.74 10.76
CA PHE A 261 -15.26 -6.16 11.96
C PHE A 261 -15.16 -7.67 12.24
N SER A 262 -15.26 -8.51 11.21
CA SER A 262 -15.23 -9.97 11.32
C SER A 262 -13.86 -10.57 11.00
N ASP A 263 -13.56 -11.71 11.63
CA ASP A 263 -12.29 -12.43 11.44
C ASP A 263 -12.12 -12.94 10.00
N ASP A 264 -13.20 -13.40 9.35
CA ASP A 264 -13.15 -13.94 7.98
C ASP A 264 -12.74 -12.86 6.96
N ILE A 265 -13.36 -11.68 7.03
CA ILE A 265 -13.03 -10.54 6.16
C ILE A 265 -11.62 -10.05 6.47
N HIS A 266 -11.27 -9.92 7.75
CA HIS A 266 -9.93 -9.51 8.18
C HIS A 266 -8.85 -10.45 7.65
N LYS A 267 -9.06 -11.77 7.74
CA LYS A 267 -8.14 -12.78 7.22
C LYS A 267 -7.96 -12.65 5.70
N VAL A 268 -9.06 -12.56 4.93
CA VAL A 268 -8.98 -12.43 3.46
C VAL A 268 -8.23 -11.15 3.05
N TRP A 269 -8.46 -10.04 3.75
CA TRP A 269 -7.72 -8.79 3.49
C TRP A 269 -6.22 -8.93 3.79
N LEU A 270 -5.85 -9.59 4.89
CA LEU A 270 -4.45 -9.86 5.21
C LEU A 270 -3.77 -10.79 4.20
N ASP A 271 -4.43 -11.89 3.84
CA ASP A 271 -3.90 -12.83 2.85
C ASP A 271 -3.67 -12.11 1.51
N LYS A 272 -4.68 -11.34 1.03
CA LYS A 272 -4.60 -10.60 -0.23
C LYS A 272 -3.58 -9.45 -0.19
N ALA A 273 -3.39 -8.81 0.96
CA ALA A 273 -2.35 -7.80 1.12
C ALA A 273 -0.93 -8.40 1.04
N ASN A 274 -0.69 -9.56 1.66
CA ASN A 274 0.59 -10.28 1.53
C ASN A 274 0.86 -10.81 0.11
N GLU A 275 -0.16 -10.99 -0.72
CA GLU A 275 -0.02 -11.34 -2.14
C GLU A 275 0.29 -10.13 -3.04
N LEU A 276 -0.23 -8.94 -2.70
CA LEU A 276 -0.24 -7.76 -3.57
C LEU A 276 0.79 -6.69 -3.21
N LEU A 277 1.31 -6.66 -1.97
CA LEU A 277 2.24 -5.64 -1.45
C LEU A 277 3.58 -6.26 -1.07
#